data_AF-A0A2D9Q4G3-F1
#
_entry.id   AF-A0A2D9Q4G3-F1
#
_cell.length_a   1.000
_cell.length_b   1.000
_cell.length_c   1.000
_cell.angle_alpha   90.00
_cell.angle_beta   90.00
_cell.angle_gamma   90.00
#
_symmetry.space_group_name_H-M   'P 1'
#
loop_
_entity.id
_entity.type
_entity.pdbx_description
1 polymer ?
#
loop_
_entity_poly.entity_id
_entity_poly.type
_entity_poly.pdbx_seq_one_letter_code
_entity_poly.pdbx_strand_id
1 'polypeptide(L)'
;MNNSRSERTYSKSEPDFDYYVAKKYNSKSDKERELYFQKLLDAFRTLSEEAPEVFDSIAPEMLQRSIWSWRGADPLLSKKFNNWLMADYQWTPFDDILPKERSSFRPVDVPPLNPAQLDEAHHSLIESLQDRFRGDPHRWDASRRDQFVILGMMATAGGYGVRQGKLIHSLGMGLAESGVRGANTVRAAKIALSRLAKPFGLQLFAPAVGNGPERIHMFNDEELASIIARYVFNHEASVLLPATDMPTL
;
A
#
# COMPACT_ATOMS: atom_id res chain seq x y z
N MET A 1 -39.47 -58.22 -1.53
CA MET A 1 -39.39 -57.26 -2.64
C MET A 1 -39.17 -55.87 -2.08
N ASN A 2 -37.93 -55.40 -2.24
CA ASN A 2 -37.39 -54.03 -2.30
C ASN A 2 -37.86 -52.95 -1.30
N ASN A 3 -37.02 -52.76 -0.27
CA ASN A 3 -36.73 -51.47 0.35
C ASN A 3 -36.10 -50.51 -0.68
N SER A 4 -36.36 -49.20 -0.57
CA SER A 4 -35.36 -48.12 -0.73
C SER A 4 -35.99 -46.75 -0.48
N ARG A 5 -35.86 -46.25 0.76
CA ARG A 5 -35.84 -44.81 1.05
C ARG A 5 -34.51 -44.28 0.51
N SER A 6 -34.54 -43.49 -0.57
CA SER A 6 -33.36 -42.80 -1.06
C SER A 6 -33.08 -41.57 -0.19
N GLU A 7 -32.11 -41.71 0.70
CA GLU A 7 -31.38 -40.59 1.29
C GLU A 7 -30.78 -39.76 0.16
N ARG A 8 -31.20 -38.50 0.04
CA ARG A 8 -30.50 -37.52 -0.79
C ARG A 8 -29.24 -37.08 -0.05
N THR A 9 -28.15 -37.79 -0.31
CA THR A 9 -26.81 -37.35 0.04
C THR A 9 -26.51 -36.08 -0.76
N TYR A 10 -26.44 -34.93 -0.09
CA TYR A 10 -25.80 -33.74 -0.65
C TYR A 10 -24.31 -34.08 -0.83
N SER A 11 -23.94 -34.55 -2.02
CA SER A 11 -22.53 -34.54 -2.42
C SER A 11 -22.08 -33.09 -2.45
N LYS A 12 -21.23 -32.70 -1.51
CA LYS A 12 -20.39 -31.50 -1.63
C LYS A 12 -19.69 -31.60 -2.98
N SER A 13 -20.13 -30.80 -3.94
CA SER A 13 -19.41 -30.63 -5.20
C SER A 13 -18.03 -30.09 -4.83
N GLU A 14 -17.00 -30.89 -5.07
CA GLU A 14 -15.60 -30.48 -4.97
C GLU A 14 -15.40 -29.18 -5.77
N PRO A 15 -14.51 -28.29 -5.30
CA PRO A 15 -14.34 -26.98 -5.89
C PRO A 15 -13.95 -27.09 -7.37
N ASP A 16 -14.66 -26.32 -8.18
CA ASP A 16 -14.59 -26.09 -9.65
C ASP A 16 -13.18 -25.77 -10.22
N PHE A 17 -12.13 -25.86 -9.40
CA PHE A 17 -10.72 -25.71 -9.76
C PHE A 17 -10.27 -26.78 -10.76
N ASP A 18 -10.66 -28.03 -10.55
CA ASP A 18 -10.21 -29.14 -11.38
C ASP A 18 -10.81 -29.11 -12.79
N TYR A 19 -12.01 -28.55 -12.97
CA TYR A 19 -12.72 -28.63 -14.26
C TYR A 19 -12.05 -27.80 -15.38
N TYR A 20 -11.50 -26.62 -15.06
CA TYR A 20 -10.89 -25.73 -16.06
C TYR A 20 -9.41 -26.03 -16.31
N VAL A 21 -8.68 -26.50 -15.30
CA VAL A 21 -7.32 -27.03 -15.48
C VAL A 21 -7.38 -28.35 -16.26
N ALA A 22 -8.38 -29.20 -16.00
CA ALA A 22 -8.59 -30.46 -16.71
C ALA A 22 -8.74 -30.28 -18.22
N LYS A 23 -9.49 -29.28 -18.71
CA LYS A 23 -9.79 -29.24 -20.15
C LYS A 23 -8.58 -28.89 -21.06
N LYS A 24 -7.60 -28.15 -20.55
CA LYS A 24 -6.37 -27.78 -21.29
C LYS A 24 -5.14 -28.58 -20.86
N TYR A 25 -5.18 -29.24 -19.69
CA TYR A 25 -4.05 -29.96 -19.08
C TYR A 25 -4.40 -31.39 -18.61
N ASN A 26 -5.50 -32.00 -19.07
CA ASN A 26 -5.84 -33.40 -18.77
C ASN A 26 -4.79 -34.42 -19.20
N SER A 27 -3.86 -34.03 -20.08
CA SER A 27 -2.79 -34.89 -20.58
C SER A 27 -1.45 -34.73 -19.83
N LYS A 28 -1.38 -33.92 -18.76
CA LYS A 28 -0.14 -33.63 -18.03
C LYS A 28 -0.26 -34.03 -16.55
N SER A 29 0.80 -34.59 -15.99
CA SER A 29 0.85 -35.02 -14.59
C SER A 29 0.78 -33.82 -13.63
N ASP A 30 0.30 -34.04 -12.39
CA ASP A 30 0.19 -32.96 -11.39
C ASP A 30 1.51 -32.22 -11.15
N LYS A 31 2.65 -32.91 -11.26
CA LYS A 31 3.99 -32.30 -11.21
C LYS A 31 4.26 -31.31 -12.34
N GLU A 32 3.75 -31.58 -13.54
CA GLU A 32 3.92 -30.67 -14.70
C GLU A 32 3.00 -29.46 -14.63
N ARG A 33 1.84 -29.60 -13.97
CA ARG A 33 0.94 -28.48 -13.67
C ARG A 33 1.57 -27.56 -12.63
N GLU A 34 2.08 -28.12 -11.54
CA GLU A 34 2.76 -27.36 -10.50
C GLU A 34 3.99 -26.62 -11.06
N LEU A 35 4.83 -27.31 -11.83
CA LEU A 35 6.00 -26.71 -12.48
C LEU A 35 5.63 -25.57 -13.45
N TYR A 36 4.48 -25.68 -14.12
CA TYR A 36 3.99 -24.62 -15.01
C TYR A 36 3.53 -23.39 -14.22
N PHE A 37 2.76 -23.58 -13.14
CA PHE A 37 2.37 -22.48 -12.26
C PHE A 37 3.58 -21.81 -11.61
N GLN A 38 4.56 -22.60 -11.16
CA GLN A 38 5.80 -22.08 -10.61
C GLN A 38 6.54 -21.21 -11.64
N LYS A 39 6.69 -21.68 -12.89
CA LYS A 39 7.32 -20.91 -13.96
C LYS A 39 6.56 -19.64 -14.33
N LEU A 40 5.23 -19.67 -14.23
CA LEU A 40 4.39 -18.50 -14.42
C LEU A 40 4.63 -17.48 -13.31
N LEU A 41 4.58 -17.91 -12.04
CA LEU A 41 4.86 -17.06 -10.90
C LEU A 41 6.28 -16.48 -10.95
N ASP A 42 7.27 -17.28 -11.34
CA ASP A 42 8.64 -16.81 -11.55
C ASP A 42 8.70 -15.77 -12.68
N ALA A 43 8.01 -15.98 -13.80
CA ALA A 43 7.96 -14.99 -14.89
C ALA A 43 7.24 -13.70 -14.47
N PHE A 44 6.18 -13.80 -13.66
CA PHE A 44 5.48 -12.67 -13.07
C PHE A 44 6.41 -11.88 -12.13
N ARG A 45 7.17 -12.58 -11.28
CA ARG A 45 8.17 -11.98 -10.39
C ARG A 45 9.32 -11.33 -11.17
N THR A 46 9.86 -12.00 -12.18
CA THR A 46 10.89 -11.40 -13.03
C THR A 46 10.38 -10.15 -13.74
N LEU A 47 9.14 -10.15 -14.22
CA LEU A 47 8.57 -8.98 -14.86
C LEU A 47 8.31 -7.84 -13.86
N SER A 48 7.89 -8.15 -12.62
CA SER A 48 7.71 -7.14 -11.57
C SER A 48 9.05 -6.53 -11.11
N GLU A 49 10.13 -7.30 -11.11
CA GLU A 49 11.48 -6.86 -10.72
C GLU A 49 12.21 -6.10 -11.85
N GLU A 50 12.16 -6.60 -13.09
CA GLU A 50 12.93 -6.02 -14.22
C GLU A 50 12.21 -4.83 -14.89
N ALA A 51 10.88 -4.82 -14.90
CA ALA A 51 10.09 -3.79 -15.57
C ALA A 51 8.84 -3.41 -14.75
N PRO A 52 9.02 -2.85 -13.53
CA PRO A 52 7.93 -2.60 -12.59
C PRO A 52 6.82 -1.70 -13.16
N GLU A 53 7.17 -0.66 -13.91
CA GLU A 53 6.17 0.24 -14.52
C GLU A 53 5.31 -0.47 -15.58
N VAL A 54 5.93 -1.34 -16.38
CA VAL A 54 5.23 -2.13 -17.41
C VAL A 54 4.34 -3.16 -16.73
N PHE A 55 4.86 -3.82 -15.69
CA PHE A 55 4.12 -4.77 -14.90
C PHE A 55 2.88 -4.15 -14.25
N ASP A 56 3.03 -3.04 -13.54
CA ASP A 56 1.93 -2.30 -12.90
C ASP A 56 0.83 -1.92 -13.91
N SER A 57 1.20 -1.61 -15.16
CA SER A 57 0.23 -1.23 -16.19
C SER A 57 -0.56 -2.41 -16.76
N ILE A 58 0.02 -3.61 -16.81
CA ILE A 58 -0.55 -4.79 -17.48
C ILE A 58 -1.18 -5.77 -16.48
N ALA A 59 -0.65 -5.85 -15.26
CA ALA A 59 -1.04 -6.83 -14.27
C ALA A 59 -2.51 -6.77 -13.83
N PRO A 60 -3.15 -5.58 -13.69
CA PRO A 60 -4.59 -5.48 -13.46
C PRO A 60 -5.42 -6.21 -14.52
N GLU A 61 -5.09 -6.00 -15.79
CA GLU A 61 -5.78 -6.62 -16.92
C GLU A 61 -5.52 -8.12 -16.98
N MET A 62 -4.29 -8.56 -16.70
CA MET A 62 -3.94 -9.97 -16.65
C MET A 62 -4.68 -10.71 -15.53
N LEU A 63 -4.83 -10.11 -14.33
CA LEU A 63 -5.63 -10.70 -13.26
C LEU A 63 -7.11 -10.75 -13.61
N GLN A 64 -7.66 -9.68 -14.20
CA GLN A 64 -9.05 -9.67 -14.67
C GLN A 64 -9.31 -10.79 -15.70
N ARG A 65 -8.43 -10.94 -16.69
CA ARG A 65 -8.51 -12.01 -17.71
C ARG A 65 -8.36 -13.40 -17.09
N SER A 66 -7.49 -13.55 -16.09
CA SER A 66 -7.29 -14.81 -15.37
C SER A 66 -8.51 -15.21 -14.54
N ILE A 67 -9.13 -14.26 -13.83
CA ILE A 67 -10.36 -14.49 -13.07
C ILE A 67 -11.54 -14.80 -14.00
N TRP A 68 -11.65 -14.07 -15.11
CA TRP A 68 -12.66 -14.35 -16.14
C TRP A 68 -12.47 -15.75 -16.73
N SER A 69 -11.23 -16.17 -16.98
CA SER A 69 -10.92 -17.54 -17.42
C SER A 69 -11.21 -18.61 -16.35
N TRP A 70 -11.17 -18.27 -15.05
CA TRP A 70 -11.34 -19.21 -13.94
C TRP A 70 -12.79 -19.46 -13.54
N ARG A 71 -13.59 -18.39 -13.41
CA ARG A 71 -14.97 -18.47 -12.90
C ARG A 71 -16.03 -18.28 -14.00
N GLY A 72 -15.59 -18.06 -15.24
CA GLY A 72 -16.46 -17.51 -16.27
C GLY A 72 -16.85 -16.06 -15.98
N ALA A 73 -17.79 -15.51 -16.75
CA ALA A 73 -18.28 -14.16 -16.54
C ALA A 73 -19.26 -14.12 -15.34
N ASP A 74 -18.79 -14.38 -14.11
CA ASP A 74 -19.55 -14.10 -12.89
C ASP A 74 -19.58 -12.58 -12.65
N PRO A 75 -20.71 -11.89 -12.91
CA PRO A 75 -20.75 -10.43 -12.86
C PRO A 75 -20.58 -9.89 -11.44
N LEU A 76 -20.95 -10.67 -10.41
CA LEU A 76 -20.84 -10.25 -9.01
C LEU A 76 -19.40 -10.37 -8.53
N LEU A 77 -18.72 -11.45 -8.87
CA LEU A 77 -17.30 -11.63 -8.55
C LEU A 77 -16.43 -10.62 -9.30
N SER A 78 -16.63 -10.45 -10.61
CA SER A 78 -15.89 -9.45 -11.39
C SER A 78 -16.14 -8.03 -10.87
N LYS A 79 -17.38 -7.70 -10.46
CA LYS A 79 -17.67 -6.40 -9.84
C LYS A 79 -17.00 -6.24 -8.48
N LYS A 80 -17.02 -7.26 -7.62
CA LYS A 80 -16.34 -7.22 -6.32
C LYS A 80 -14.82 -7.12 -6.47
N PHE A 81 -14.24 -7.89 -7.39
CA PHE A 81 -12.81 -7.85 -7.68
C PHE A 81 -12.38 -6.52 -8.29
N ASN A 82 -13.13 -6.01 -9.27
CA ASN A 82 -12.84 -4.69 -9.84
C ASN A 82 -13.02 -3.59 -8.80
N ASN A 83 -14.02 -3.68 -7.93
CA ASN A 83 -14.15 -2.73 -6.83
C ASN A 83 -12.94 -2.84 -5.89
N TRP A 84 -12.52 -4.03 -5.50
CA TRP A 84 -11.36 -4.25 -4.64
C TRP A 84 -10.07 -3.72 -5.28
N LEU A 85 -9.81 -4.06 -6.55
CA LEU A 85 -8.64 -3.64 -7.30
C LEU A 85 -8.62 -2.12 -7.55
N MET A 86 -9.76 -1.53 -7.91
CA MET A 86 -9.87 -0.11 -8.25
C MET A 86 -10.14 0.78 -7.03
N ALA A 87 -10.52 0.23 -5.88
CA ALA A 87 -10.76 1.00 -4.65
C ALA A 87 -9.62 0.86 -3.66
N ASP A 88 -9.34 -0.37 -3.24
CA ASP A 88 -8.45 -0.67 -2.12
C ASP A 88 -6.98 -0.70 -2.56
N TYR A 89 -6.73 -1.06 -3.82
CA TYR A 89 -5.38 -1.29 -4.34
C TYR A 89 -4.98 -0.44 -5.55
N GLN A 90 -5.84 0.47 -6.02
CA GLN A 90 -5.57 1.37 -7.17
C GLN A 90 -4.23 2.13 -7.08
N TRP A 91 -3.73 2.39 -5.88
CA TRP A 91 -2.50 3.15 -5.64
C TRP A 91 -1.39 2.35 -4.98
N THR A 92 -1.60 1.03 -4.86
CA THR A 92 -0.61 0.10 -4.33
C THR A 92 0.15 -0.49 -5.52
N PRO A 93 1.50 -0.39 -5.56
CA PRO A 93 2.28 -1.10 -6.56
C PRO A 93 1.83 -2.55 -6.63
N PHE A 94 1.71 -3.11 -7.83
CA PHE A 94 1.06 -4.41 -7.98
C PHE A 94 1.85 -5.54 -7.30
N ASP A 95 3.16 -5.38 -7.23
CA ASP A 95 4.06 -6.29 -6.52
C ASP A 95 3.81 -6.31 -4.99
N ASP A 96 3.23 -5.24 -4.43
CA ASP A 96 2.78 -5.19 -3.03
C ASP A 96 1.43 -5.87 -2.80
N ILE A 97 0.68 -6.19 -3.86
CA ILE A 97 -0.60 -6.91 -3.81
C ILE A 97 -0.37 -8.42 -3.73
N LEU A 98 0.74 -8.90 -4.30
CA LEU A 98 1.05 -10.32 -4.35
C LEU A 98 1.36 -10.86 -2.94
N PRO A 99 0.93 -12.10 -2.61
CA PRO A 99 1.27 -12.72 -1.34
C PRO A 99 2.78 -12.82 -1.19
N LYS A 100 3.39 -11.94 -0.41
CA LYS A 100 4.80 -12.06 -0.05
C LYS A 100 4.92 -13.21 0.94
N GLU A 101 5.74 -14.22 0.64
CA GLU A 101 6.00 -15.41 1.49
C GLU A 101 6.43 -15.04 2.92
N ARG A 102 6.76 -13.77 3.17
CA ARG A 102 7.05 -13.19 4.47
C ARG A 102 6.37 -11.84 4.67
N SER A 103 5.04 -11.76 4.58
CA SER A 103 4.30 -10.65 5.21
C SER A 103 4.25 -10.86 6.74
N SER A 104 5.42 -10.98 7.37
CA SER A 104 5.46 -10.69 8.79
C SER A 104 5.33 -9.18 8.89
N PHE A 105 4.14 -8.69 9.27
CA PHE A 105 4.02 -7.45 10.04
C PHE A 105 4.95 -7.61 11.25
N ARG A 106 6.25 -7.34 11.04
CA ARG A 106 7.15 -7.11 12.14
C ARG A 106 6.85 -5.68 12.53
N PRO A 107 6.46 -5.41 13.79
CA PRO A 107 6.70 -4.10 14.35
C PRO A 107 8.16 -3.81 14.03
N VAL A 108 8.39 -2.88 13.11
CA VAL A 108 9.74 -2.56 12.72
C VAL A 108 10.39 -2.03 13.99
N ASP A 109 11.46 -2.69 14.43
CA ASP A 109 12.28 -2.21 15.54
C ASP A 109 13.11 -1.04 15.00
N VAL A 110 12.42 0.08 14.74
CA VAL A 110 13.04 1.31 14.25
C VAL A 110 13.78 1.90 15.44
N PRO A 111 15.12 1.93 15.40
CA PRO A 111 15.89 2.40 16.55
C PRO A 111 15.45 3.82 16.90
N PRO A 112 15.24 4.10 18.19
CA PRO A 112 14.82 5.41 18.62
C PRO A 112 15.87 6.44 18.22
N LEU A 113 15.37 7.61 17.83
CA LEU A 113 16.21 8.71 17.43
C LEU A 113 16.99 9.21 18.66
N ASN A 114 18.32 9.28 18.57
CA ASN A 114 19.15 9.88 19.61
C ASN A 114 19.29 11.39 19.33
N PRO A 115 18.61 12.28 20.08
CA PRO A 115 18.61 13.70 19.77
C PRO A 115 19.99 14.34 19.88
N ALA A 116 20.88 13.78 20.72
CA ALA A 116 22.24 14.27 20.92
C ALA A 116 23.18 14.01 19.73
N GLN A 117 22.75 13.21 18.75
CA GLN A 117 23.51 12.90 17.54
C GLN A 117 23.01 13.67 16.31
N LEU A 118 21.90 14.40 16.43
CA LEU A 118 21.42 15.27 15.37
C LEU A 118 22.18 16.60 15.38
N ASP A 119 22.29 17.22 14.22
CA ASP A 119 22.65 18.63 14.17
C ASP A 119 21.54 19.51 14.77
N GLU A 120 21.87 20.78 15.00
CA GLU A 120 20.98 21.75 15.65
C GLU A 120 19.66 21.96 14.87
N ALA A 121 19.71 21.93 13.54
CA ALA A 121 18.54 22.18 12.69
C ALA A 121 17.55 21.01 12.75
N HIS A 122 18.04 19.78 12.61
CA HIS A 122 17.24 18.58 12.72
C HIS A 122 16.71 18.39 14.13
N HIS A 123 17.53 18.66 15.16
CA HIS A 123 17.08 18.61 16.55
C HIS A 123 15.91 19.57 16.80
N SER A 124 16.04 20.83 16.41
CA SER A 124 15.00 21.86 16.58
C SER A 124 13.72 21.54 15.80
N LEU A 125 13.86 20.91 14.62
CA LEU A 125 12.71 20.40 13.87
C LEU A 125 11.98 19.29 14.64
N ILE A 126 12.70 18.32 15.21
CA ILE A 126 12.09 17.25 16.01
C ILE A 126 11.36 17.83 17.23
N GLU A 127 11.93 18.80 17.94
CA GLU A 127 11.24 19.46 19.06
C GLU A 127 9.95 20.17 18.60
N SER A 128 10.00 20.87 17.46
CA SER A 128 8.82 21.52 16.88
C SER A 128 7.74 20.52 16.48
N LEU A 129 8.13 19.35 15.99
CA LEU A 129 7.20 18.25 15.68
C LEU A 129 6.61 17.65 16.96
N GLN A 130 7.42 17.46 18.01
CA GLN A 130 6.94 16.99 19.31
C GLN A 130 5.90 17.95 19.91
N ASP A 131 6.14 19.27 19.87
CA ASP A 131 5.14 20.23 20.33
C ASP A 131 3.89 20.21 19.42
N ARG A 132 4.09 20.13 18.10
CA ARG A 132 2.99 20.05 17.14
C ARG A 132 2.15 18.80 17.35
N PHE A 133 2.72 17.66 17.71
CA PHE A 133 2.05 16.37 17.84
C PHE A 133 1.97 15.91 19.31
N ARG A 134 1.84 16.86 20.24
CA ARG A 134 1.65 16.53 21.66
C ARG A 134 0.23 16.05 22.00
N GLY A 135 0.15 15.16 22.98
CA GLY A 135 -1.09 14.68 23.60
C GLY A 135 -1.76 13.53 22.86
N ASP A 136 -2.90 13.10 23.37
CA ASP A 136 -3.67 11.92 22.90
C ASP A 136 -4.04 12.03 21.40
N PRO A 137 -3.51 11.13 20.54
CA PRO A 137 -3.77 11.14 19.10
C PRO A 137 -5.24 10.98 18.73
N HIS A 138 -6.05 10.31 19.57
CA HIS A 138 -7.48 10.13 19.32
C HIS A 138 -8.29 11.42 19.52
N ARG A 139 -7.69 12.44 20.16
CA ARG A 139 -8.32 13.75 20.42
C ARG A 139 -7.85 14.85 19.49
N TRP A 140 -6.93 14.53 18.57
CA TRP A 140 -6.46 15.52 17.60
C TRP A 140 -7.58 15.93 16.65
N ASP A 141 -7.55 17.18 16.23
CA ASP A 141 -8.39 17.64 15.14
C ASP A 141 -7.95 16.99 13.82
N ALA A 142 -8.85 16.95 12.84
CA ALA A 142 -8.57 16.33 11.55
C ALA A 142 -7.29 16.88 10.90
N SER A 143 -7.05 18.20 11.00
CA SER A 143 -5.86 18.83 10.42
C SER A 143 -4.56 18.32 11.02
N ARG A 144 -4.45 18.21 12.35
CA ARG A 144 -3.26 17.66 13.00
C ARG A 144 -3.10 16.17 12.69
N ARG A 145 -4.19 15.41 12.69
CA ARG A 145 -4.18 13.98 12.32
C ARG A 145 -3.64 13.78 10.90
N ASP A 146 -4.16 14.52 9.94
CA ASP A 146 -3.79 14.42 8.53
C ASP A 146 -2.32 14.82 8.30
N GLN A 147 -1.84 15.84 9.01
CA GLN A 147 -0.42 16.21 9.01
C GLN A 147 0.48 15.07 9.48
N PHE A 148 0.11 14.38 10.57
CA PHE A 148 0.89 13.27 11.09
C PHE A 148 0.92 12.09 10.11
N VAL A 149 -0.25 11.71 9.57
CA VAL A 149 -0.35 10.60 8.61
C VAL A 149 0.44 10.89 7.34
N ILE A 150 0.32 12.09 6.77
CA ILE A 150 1.08 12.48 5.56
C ILE A 150 2.59 12.48 5.84
N LEU A 151 3.01 13.02 6.99
CA LEU A 151 4.42 13.06 7.38
C LEU A 151 4.99 11.64 7.46
N GLY A 152 4.29 10.74 8.16
CA GLY A 152 4.68 9.35 8.31
C GLY A 152 4.74 8.61 6.99
N MET A 153 3.67 8.65 6.20
CA MET A 153 3.63 7.97 4.90
C MET A 153 4.75 8.43 3.96
N MET A 154 5.02 9.74 3.89
CA MET A 154 6.10 10.24 3.05
C MET A 154 7.48 9.82 3.57
N ALA A 155 7.66 9.77 4.89
CA ALA A 155 8.93 9.38 5.50
C ALA A 155 9.20 7.89 5.28
N THR A 156 8.16 7.05 5.34
CA THR A 156 8.27 5.62 5.06
C THR A 156 8.69 5.30 3.63
N ALA A 157 8.42 6.21 2.69
CA ALA A 157 8.80 6.02 1.30
C ALA A 157 10.28 6.31 1.03
N GLY A 158 11.09 6.66 2.03
CA GLY A 158 12.57 6.68 1.96
C GLY A 158 13.21 7.59 0.91
N GLY A 159 12.44 8.45 0.22
CA GLY A 159 12.90 9.29 -0.88
C GLY A 159 12.17 9.07 -2.21
N TYR A 160 11.63 7.86 -2.44
CA TYR A 160 10.88 7.51 -3.67
C TYR A 160 9.54 8.25 -3.79
N GLY A 161 9.01 8.69 -2.65
CA GLY A 161 7.78 9.45 -2.55
C GLY A 161 6.51 8.60 -2.59
N VAL A 162 5.37 9.27 -2.43
CA VAL A 162 4.06 8.65 -2.31
C VAL A 162 3.10 9.30 -3.31
N ARG A 163 2.33 8.47 -4.03
CA ARG A 163 1.26 8.93 -4.92
C ARG A 163 0.19 9.68 -4.13
N GLN A 164 -0.29 10.80 -4.67
CA GLN A 164 -1.29 11.65 -4.02
C GLN A 164 -2.57 10.88 -3.74
N GLY A 165 -2.99 10.00 -4.65
CA GLY A 165 -4.12 9.10 -4.46
C GLY A 165 -3.97 8.22 -3.21
N LYS A 166 -2.78 7.66 -2.98
CA LYS A 166 -2.47 6.82 -1.80
C LYS A 166 -2.55 7.63 -0.50
N LEU A 167 -2.04 8.86 -0.50
CA LEU A 167 -2.16 9.77 0.65
C LEU A 167 -3.64 10.04 0.96
N ILE A 168 -4.42 10.46 -0.05
CA ILE A 168 -5.84 10.80 0.12
C ILE A 168 -6.65 9.61 0.62
N HIS A 169 -6.41 8.43 0.05
CA HIS A 169 -7.04 7.19 0.47
C HIS A 169 -6.75 6.87 1.94
N SER A 170 -5.49 6.99 2.37
CA SER A 170 -5.07 6.69 3.75
C SER A 170 -5.65 7.67 4.78
N LEU A 171 -6.09 8.85 4.35
CA LEU A 171 -6.79 9.81 5.20
C LEU A 171 -8.29 9.47 5.38
N GLY A 172 -8.80 8.43 4.71
CA GLY A 172 -10.21 8.03 4.74
C GLY A 172 -11.13 8.93 3.90
N MET A 173 -10.55 9.75 3.02
CA MET A 173 -11.31 10.55 2.05
C MET A 173 -11.57 9.67 0.82
N GLY A 174 -12.74 9.03 0.79
CA GLY A 174 -13.10 8.03 -0.23
C GLY A 174 -12.94 8.51 -1.69
N LEU A 175 -12.98 7.55 -2.62
CA LEU A 175 -12.77 7.72 -4.07
C LEU A 175 -13.50 8.90 -4.72
N ALA A 176 -14.73 9.21 -4.28
CA ALA A 176 -15.59 10.20 -4.92
C ALA A 176 -15.30 11.66 -4.49
N GLU A 177 -14.73 11.88 -3.30
CA GLU A 177 -14.35 13.22 -2.80
C GLU A 177 -12.88 13.57 -3.12
N SER A 178 -12.17 12.64 -3.76
CA SER A 178 -10.71 12.57 -3.79
C SER A 178 -10.02 13.67 -4.61
N GLY A 179 -10.66 14.20 -5.66
CA GLY A 179 -9.97 15.09 -6.60
C GLY A 179 -9.46 16.40 -5.98
N VAL A 180 -10.39 17.28 -5.60
CA VAL A 180 -10.04 18.66 -5.18
C VAL A 180 -9.84 18.76 -3.67
N ARG A 181 -10.75 18.17 -2.88
CA ARG A 181 -10.69 18.22 -1.40
C ARG A 181 -9.47 17.47 -0.87
N GLY A 182 -9.24 16.26 -1.37
CA GLY A 182 -8.07 15.45 -1.02
C GLY A 182 -6.76 16.16 -1.36
N ALA A 183 -6.63 16.65 -2.60
CA ALA A 183 -5.43 17.38 -3.03
C ALA A 183 -5.18 18.65 -2.19
N ASN A 184 -6.23 19.40 -1.86
CA ASN A 184 -6.12 20.59 -1.00
C ASN A 184 -5.70 20.22 0.42
N THR A 185 -6.16 19.09 0.95
CA THR A 185 -5.78 18.60 2.28
C THR A 185 -4.31 18.21 2.32
N VAL A 186 -3.84 17.45 1.32
CA VAL A 186 -2.42 17.10 1.16
C VAL A 186 -1.56 18.37 1.07
N ARG A 187 -1.99 19.34 0.25
CA ARG A 187 -1.30 20.63 0.12
C ARG A 187 -1.25 21.41 1.43
N ALA A 188 -2.38 21.52 2.14
CA ALA A 188 -2.48 22.26 3.40
C ALA A 188 -1.58 21.64 4.48
N ALA A 189 -1.60 20.31 4.60
CA ALA A 189 -0.73 19.59 5.52
C ALA A 189 0.76 19.80 5.19
N LYS A 190 1.15 19.67 3.91
CA LYS A 190 2.53 19.93 3.49
C LYS A 190 2.97 21.35 3.81
N ILE A 191 2.13 22.35 3.54
CA ILE A 191 2.43 23.76 3.88
C ILE A 191 2.60 23.93 5.39
N ALA A 192 1.72 23.34 6.20
CA ALA A 192 1.80 23.43 7.66
C ALA A 192 3.10 22.80 8.18
N LEU A 193 3.47 21.62 7.69
CA LEU A 193 4.71 20.93 8.07
C LEU A 193 5.96 21.70 7.60
N SER A 194 5.97 22.21 6.36
CA SER A 194 7.08 23.04 5.89
C SER A 194 7.24 24.35 6.68
N ARG A 195 6.16 24.89 7.24
CA ARG A 195 6.23 26.06 8.13
C ARG A 195 6.93 25.76 9.46
N LEU A 196 6.88 24.51 9.93
CA LEU A 196 7.63 24.09 11.12
C LEU A 196 9.13 23.96 10.83
N ALA A 197 9.49 23.54 9.62
CA ALA A 197 10.90 23.37 9.21
C ALA A 197 11.58 24.69 8.80
N LYS A 198 10.82 25.63 8.25
CA LYS A 198 11.33 26.90 7.69
C LYS A 198 12.22 27.72 8.65
N PRO A 199 11.91 27.87 9.94
CA PRO A 199 12.76 28.63 10.88
C PRO A 199 14.19 28.08 11.00
N PHE A 200 14.39 26.79 10.71
CA PHE A 200 15.68 26.10 10.84
C PHE A 200 16.42 25.98 9.50
N GLY A 201 15.95 26.66 8.46
CA GLY A 201 16.54 26.61 7.12
C GLY A 201 16.33 25.29 6.39
N LEU A 202 15.49 24.38 6.91
CA LEU A 202 15.24 23.07 6.33
C LEU A 202 14.12 23.12 5.28
N GLN A 203 14.39 22.55 4.11
CA GLN A 203 13.37 22.27 3.10
C GLN A 203 12.84 20.84 3.30
N LEU A 204 11.62 20.70 3.81
CA LEU A 204 11.09 19.38 4.16
C LEU A 204 10.74 18.51 2.95
N PHE A 205 10.21 19.12 1.88
CA PHE A 205 9.68 18.39 0.72
C PHE A 205 10.27 18.90 -0.58
N ALA A 206 10.55 17.98 -1.50
CA ALA A 206 10.85 18.32 -2.88
C ALA A 206 9.56 18.79 -3.62
N PRO A 207 9.72 19.50 -4.75
CA PRO A 207 8.63 19.75 -5.68
C PRO A 207 7.94 18.44 -6.07
N ALA A 208 6.62 18.45 -6.11
CA ALA A 208 5.84 17.28 -6.51
C ALA A 208 5.97 17.04 -8.02
N VAL A 209 6.03 15.79 -8.45
CA VAL A 209 6.15 15.39 -9.87
C VAL A 209 4.86 14.70 -10.31
N GLY A 210 4.42 14.93 -11.55
CA GLY A 210 3.20 14.32 -12.09
C GLY A 210 1.91 15.08 -11.78
N ASN A 211 0.77 14.48 -12.17
CA ASN A 211 -0.53 15.15 -12.24
C ASN A 211 -1.65 14.36 -11.58
N GLY A 212 -2.65 15.08 -11.07
CA GLY A 212 -3.86 14.48 -10.49
C GLY A 212 -3.53 13.49 -9.36
N PRO A 213 -4.17 12.31 -9.32
CA PRO A 213 -3.92 11.31 -8.28
C PRO A 213 -2.54 10.64 -8.40
N GLU A 214 -1.92 10.65 -9.59
CA GLU A 214 -0.59 10.09 -9.85
C GLU A 214 0.55 10.99 -9.41
N ARG A 215 0.24 12.20 -8.95
CA ARG A 215 1.25 13.14 -8.48
C ARG A 215 2.02 12.53 -7.31
N ILE A 216 3.35 12.50 -7.40
CA ILE A 216 4.24 11.95 -6.38
C ILE A 216 4.72 13.07 -5.46
N HIS A 217 4.65 12.81 -4.15
CA HIS A 217 5.16 13.68 -3.11
C HIS A 217 6.29 12.98 -2.35
N MET A 218 7.46 13.62 -2.26
CA MET A 218 8.64 13.08 -1.57
C MET A 218 9.27 14.11 -0.63
N PHE A 219 10.10 13.61 0.29
CA PHE A 219 11.02 14.42 1.07
C PHE A 219 12.07 15.07 0.16
N ASN A 220 12.70 16.12 0.65
CA ASN A 220 13.76 16.80 -0.10
C ASN A 220 15.02 15.93 -0.26
N ASP A 221 15.31 15.12 0.76
CA ASP A 221 16.45 14.21 0.81
C ASP A 221 16.12 12.98 1.67
N GLU A 222 16.87 11.90 1.46
CA GLU A 222 16.66 10.60 2.12
C GLU A 222 17.04 10.61 3.60
N GLU A 223 18.04 11.41 3.98
CA GLU A 223 18.49 11.52 5.37
C GLU A 223 17.38 12.11 6.24
N LEU A 224 16.78 13.21 5.80
CA LEU A 224 15.65 13.84 6.46
C LEU A 224 14.44 12.91 6.51
N ALA A 225 14.18 12.14 5.44
CA ALA A 225 13.13 11.13 5.45
C ALA A 225 13.38 10.06 6.53
N SER A 226 14.62 9.59 6.66
CA SER A 226 15.03 8.59 7.66
C SER A 226 14.92 9.11 9.10
N ILE A 227 15.38 10.35 9.35
CA ILE A 227 15.24 11.04 10.64
C ILE A 227 13.75 11.14 11.03
N ILE A 228 12.90 11.59 10.11
CA ILE A 228 11.47 11.75 10.37
C ILE A 228 10.77 10.39 10.54
N ALA A 229 11.15 9.37 9.77
CA ALA A 229 10.60 8.02 9.93
C ALA A 229 10.88 7.51 11.35
N ARG A 230 12.12 7.64 11.83
CA ARG A 230 12.48 7.26 13.21
C ARG A 230 11.66 7.99 14.26
N TYR A 231 11.46 9.30 14.09
CA TYR A 231 10.59 10.09 14.97
C TYR A 231 9.15 9.57 14.96
N VAL A 232 8.55 9.41 13.77
CA VAL A 232 7.14 9.04 13.61
C VAL A 232 6.85 7.64 14.16
N PHE A 233 7.72 6.65 13.93
CA PHE A 233 7.49 5.28 14.40
C PHE A 233 7.66 5.13 15.90
N ASN A 234 8.51 5.95 16.52
CA ASN A 234 8.68 5.98 17.97
C ASN A 234 7.67 6.91 18.66
N HIS A 235 6.72 7.49 17.92
CA HIS A 235 5.65 8.32 18.45
C HIS A 235 4.41 7.47 18.78
N GLU A 236 3.68 7.80 19.85
CA GLU A 236 2.45 7.09 20.26
C GLU A 236 1.37 7.10 19.16
N ALA A 237 1.38 8.13 18.33
CA ALA A 237 0.46 8.30 17.20
C ALA A 237 0.77 7.40 15.99
N SER A 238 1.84 6.60 16.02
CA SER A 238 2.18 5.67 14.94
C SER A 238 1.05 4.68 14.61
N VAL A 239 0.17 4.40 15.58
CA VAL A 239 -1.08 3.62 15.39
C VAL A 239 -2.02 4.20 14.34
N LEU A 240 -1.90 5.49 14.02
CA LEU A 240 -2.70 6.16 12.99
C LEU A 240 -2.17 5.92 11.57
N LEU A 241 -0.94 5.43 11.45
CA LEU A 241 -0.35 5.17 10.14
C LEU A 241 -1.00 3.93 9.52
N PRO A 242 -1.20 3.93 8.19
CA PRO A 242 -1.62 2.73 7.51
C PRO A 242 -0.58 1.62 7.73
N ALA A 243 -1.02 0.37 7.55
CA ALA A 243 -0.12 -0.76 7.43
C ALA A 243 0.85 -0.53 6.26
N THR A 244 2.02 0.02 6.53
CA THR A 244 3.06 0.28 5.53
C THR A 244 4.29 -0.54 5.88
N ASP A 245 4.72 -1.40 4.96
CA ASP A 245 6.03 -2.02 5.00
C ASP A 245 7.09 -0.93 4.78
N MET A 246 8.09 -0.83 5.67
CA MET A 246 9.27 -0.01 5.42
C MET A 246 10.14 -0.68 4.35
N PRO A 247 10.73 0.06 3.39
CA PRO A 247 11.84 -0.46 2.61
C PRO A 247 12.96 -0.84 3.59
N THR A 248 13.54 -2.02 3.39
CA THR A 248 14.72 -2.45 4.16
C THR A 248 15.86 -1.47 3.89
N LEU A 249 16.27 -0.74 4.93
CA LEU A 249 17.47 0.09 4.97
C LEU A 249 18.74 -0.74 4.76
#